data_AF-A0A9E7GFX8-F1
#
_entry.id   AF-A0A9E7GFX8-F1
#
_cell.length_a   1.000
_cell.length_b   1.000
_cell.length_c   1.000
_cell.angle_alpha   90.00
_cell.angle_beta   90.00
_cell.angle_gamma   90.00
#
_symmetry.space_group_name_H-M   'P 1'
#
loop_
_entity.id
_entity.type
_entity.pdbx_description
1 polymer ?
#
loop_
_entity_poly.entity_id
_entity_poly.type
_entity_poly.pdbx_seq_one_letter_code
_entity_poly.pdbx_strand_id
1 'polypeptide(L)'
;MDEVEIPPYFLCPISLQLMKDPVALSTGITYDRDSIERWIFTGGQNTCPVTMRALPDCEVTPNHTLRRLIQAWCTVNASSGVERVPTPKAPVEQGQIVKLLDEAKLPQSQLSSLARLRAIVSESERNKRCVEATAGVVDFLASVIANDGCSSNEEVDDGWESTGACDEALHILHSLPISEGGLLDLVTRHAGMIESLTTILRRSSYRSRAYATLLLRSMLGVLSQEQLIKLDEELFQEMVSVIRDRMSHQATKAALHALIEACPCARNRIKAVNAGAVHVLIELLLEEDDRRICELVLVAMDRLCGCAEGRAELVGHAAGIPVVSKKILRVSEVASERAVRILHSVARRSATPRLLQEMMQVGVVSKLCLVLQVDSKAKTREKAKEILSMHSRVWRSSACLSPQFQVSYPSS
;
A
#
# COMPACT_ATOMS: atom_id res chain seq x y z
N MET A 1 -0.60 -38.05 27.05
CA MET A 1 0.77 -37.57 26.83
C MET A 1 0.85 -36.27 27.59
N ASP A 2 1.69 -36.20 28.62
CA ASP A 2 1.84 -34.98 29.41
C ASP A 2 2.42 -33.89 28.51
N GLU A 3 1.70 -32.78 28.38
CA GLU A 3 2.12 -31.63 27.60
C GLU A 3 3.36 -31.03 28.28
N VAL A 4 4.49 -30.99 27.59
CA VAL A 4 5.74 -30.53 28.17
C VAL A 4 5.63 -29.03 28.48
N GLU A 5 5.60 -28.69 29.77
CA GLU A 5 5.50 -27.31 30.21
C GLU A 5 6.80 -26.56 29.91
N ILE A 6 6.70 -25.51 29.10
CA ILE A 6 7.84 -24.67 28.73
C ILE A 6 8.20 -23.80 29.94
N PRO A 7 9.47 -23.83 30.42
CA PRO A 7 9.88 -22.97 31.51
C PRO A 7 9.64 -21.48 31.18
N PRO A 8 9.05 -20.70 32.10
CA PRO A 8 8.59 -19.34 31.81
C PRO A 8 9.73 -18.38 31.43
N TYR A 9 10.95 -18.64 31.91
CA TYR A 9 12.15 -17.88 31.56
C TYR A 9 12.68 -18.15 30.14
N PHE A 10 12.12 -19.12 29.41
CA PHE A 10 12.37 -19.34 27.99
C PHE A 10 11.35 -18.64 27.08
N LEU A 11 10.28 -18.10 27.65
CA LEU A 11 9.23 -17.42 26.89
C LEU A 11 9.58 -15.95 26.69
N CYS A 12 9.32 -15.44 25.48
CA CYS A 12 9.47 -14.03 25.17
C CYS A 12 8.37 -13.23 25.89
N PRO A 13 8.69 -12.16 26.63
CA PRO A 13 7.68 -11.34 27.31
C PRO A 13 6.68 -10.64 26.38
N ILE A 14 6.99 -10.51 25.08
CA ILE A 14 6.11 -9.88 24.08
C ILE A 14 5.19 -10.93 23.45
N SER A 15 5.76 -11.99 22.87
CA SER A 15 4.98 -12.98 22.11
C SER A 15 4.42 -14.10 22.98
N LEU A 16 4.92 -14.25 24.21
CA LEU A 16 4.64 -15.37 25.12
C LEU A 16 4.96 -16.74 24.51
N GLN A 17 5.80 -16.77 23.47
CA GLN A 17 6.27 -17.99 22.81
C GLN A 17 7.74 -18.26 23.17
N LEU A 18 8.17 -19.50 22.99
CA LEU A 18 9.56 -19.90 23.18
C LEU A 18 10.50 -19.02 22.34
N MET A 19 11.50 -18.41 22.98
CA MET A 19 12.47 -17.57 22.31
C MET A 19 13.34 -18.39 21.37
N LYS A 20 13.38 -18.00 20.09
CA LYS A 20 14.23 -18.63 19.07
C LYS A 20 15.60 -17.98 19.04
N ASP A 21 15.63 -16.65 19.11
CA ASP A 21 16.85 -15.86 19.17
C ASP A 21 16.81 -14.91 20.37
N PRO A 22 17.16 -15.37 21.59
CA PRO A 22 17.09 -14.54 22.77
C PRO A 22 18.12 -13.41 22.73
N VAL A 23 17.65 -12.19 22.92
CA VAL A 23 18.42 -10.94 22.97
C VAL A 23 18.00 -10.09 24.17
N ALA A 24 18.96 -9.48 24.85
CA ALA A 24 18.74 -8.63 26.00
C ALA A 24 18.82 -7.15 25.62
N LEU A 25 17.92 -6.35 26.19
CA LEU A 25 18.04 -4.90 26.18
C LEU A 25 19.01 -4.43 27.29
N SER A 26 19.41 -3.15 27.25
CA SER A 26 20.18 -2.49 28.32
C SER A 26 19.48 -2.57 29.70
N THR A 27 18.16 -2.75 29.71
CA THR A 27 17.36 -3.00 30.93
C THR A 27 17.57 -4.39 31.55
N GLY A 28 18.32 -5.28 30.90
CA GLY A 28 18.59 -6.65 31.35
C GLY A 28 17.50 -7.66 31.00
N ILE A 29 16.35 -7.23 30.47
CA ILE A 29 15.27 -8.14 30.07
C ILE A 29 15.58 -8.73 28.70
N THR A 30 15.38 -10.04 28.60
CA THR A 30 15.60 -10.81 27.36
C THR A 30 14.27 -11.04 26.64
N TYR A 31 14.29 -10.88 25.32
CA TYR A 31 13.18 -11.06 24.40
C TYR A 31 13.62 -11.94 23.24
N ASP A 32 12.66 -12.47 22.49
CA ASP A 32 12.94 -13.00 21.16
C ASP A 32 13.25 -11.83 20.20
N ARG A 33 14.33 -11.96 19.42
CA ARG A 33 14.84 -10.90 18.53
C ARG A 33 13.75 -10.32 17.63
N ASP A 34 13.02 -11.16 16.90
CA ASP A 34 12.01 -10.69 15.94
C ASP A 34 10.92 -9.88 16.63
N SER A 35 10.56 -10.29 17.85
CA SER A 35 9.51 -9.63 18.63
C SER A 35 9.94 -8.26 19.14
N ILE A 36 11.17 -8.12 19.65
CA ILE A 36 11.67 -6.83 20.13
C ILE A 36 12.07 -5.90 18.99
N GLU A 37 12.62 -6.42 17.89
CA GLU A 37 12.92 -5.61 16.71
C GLU A 37 11.64 -5.05 16.08
N ARG A 38 10.56 -5.85 15.97
CA ARG A 38 9.25 -5.32 15.54
C ARG A 38 8.72 -4.24 16.47
N TRP A 39 8.86 -4.40 17.78
CA TRP A 39 8.43 -3.40 18.76
C TRP A 39 9.15 -2.06 18.59
N ILE A 40 10.48 -2.10 18.55
CA ILE A 40 11.32 -0.90 18.47
C ILE A 40 11.14 -0.22 17.11
N PHE A 41 11.26 -0.98 16.02
CA PHE A 41 11.44 -0.42 14.69
C PHE A 41 10.15 -0.33 13.87
N THR A 42 9.22 -1.27 14.02
CA THR A 42 7.92 -1.23 13.32
C THR A 42 6.87 -0.48 14.15
N GLY A 43 6.93 -0.59 15.47
CA GLY A 43 6.02 0.09 16.39
C GLY A 43 6.40 1.53 16.71
N GLY A 44 7.63 1.97 16.37
CA GLY A 44 8.13 3.32 16.68
C GLY A 44 8.30 3.59 18.18
N GLN A 45 8.47 2.54 18.99
CA GLN A 45 8.57 2.65 20.45
C GLN A 45 10.02 2.52 20.91
N ASN A 46 10.62 3.62 21.35
CA ASN A 46 11.97 3.63 21.93
C ASN A 46 11.94 3.29 23.42
N THR A 47 11.08 2.36 23.83
CA THR A 47 10.89 1.97 25.24
C THR A 47 10.95 0.46 25.40
N CYS A 48 11.47 0.02 26.54
CA CYS A 48 11.43 -1.39 26.94
C CYS A 48 9.97 -1.80 27.23
N PRO A 49 9.42 -2.85 26.58
CA PRO A 49 8.02 -3.26 26.72
C PRO A 49 7.58 -3.52 28.17
N VAL A 50 8.47 -4.09 28.98
CA VAL A 50 8.14 -4.49 30.36
C VAL A 50 8.44 -3.36 31.36
N THR A 51 9.58 -2.68 31.23
CA THR A 51 9.97 -1.65 32.21
C THR A 51 9.47 -0.25 31.88
N MET A 52 8.96 -0.04 30.66
CA MET A 52 8.57 1.26 30.11
C MET A 52 9.69 2.31 30.11
N ARG A 53 10.96 1.90 30.32
CA ARG A 53 12.12 2.80 30.30
C ARG A 53 12.56 3.07 28.87
N ALA A 54 12.97 4.31 28.61
CA ALA A 54 13.53 4.70 27.32
C ALA A 54 14.82 3.92 27.00
N LEU A 55 15.00 3.55 25.74
CA LEU A 55 16.17 2.87 25.20
C LEU A 55 17.01 3.89 24.41
N PRO A 56 18.14 4.37 24.96
CA PRO A 56 18.92 5.43 24.32
C PRO A 56 19.47 5.01 22.94
N ASP A 57 20.02 3.80 22.86
CA ASP A 57 20.73 3.33 21.66
C ASP A 57 19.98 2.26 20.86
N CYS A 58 18.80 1.82 21.35
CA CYS A 58 18.00 0.74 20.76
C CYS A 58 18.79 -0.55 20.42
N GLU A 59 19.96 -0.73 21.05
CA GLU A 59 20.82 -1.88 20.83
C GLU A 59 20.31 -3.10 21.59
N VAL A 60 20.39 -4.26 20.92
CA VAL A 60 20.01 -5.56 21.45
C VAL A 60 21.25 -6.45 21.54
N THR A 61 21.57 -6.93 22.74
CA THR A 61 22.72 -7.78 22.99
C THR A 61 22.32 -9.25 22.92
N PRO A 62 22.93 -10.09 22.07
CA PRO A 62 22.61 -11.52 22.02
C PRO A 62 22.82 -12.21 23.39
N ASN A 63 21.82 -12.93 23.89
CA ASN A 63 21.93 -13.75 25.09
C ASN A 63 22.29 -15.20 24.71
N HIS A 64 23.57 -15.43 24.42
CA HIS A 64 24.06 -16.75 23.99
C HIS A 64 23.87 -17.84 25.04
N THR A 65 23.98 -17.48 26.33
CA THR A 65 23.77 -18.42 27.45
C THR A 65 22.33 -18.94 27.45
N LEU A 66 21.35 -18.03 27.42
CA LEU A 66 19.94 -18.42 27.39
C LEU A 66 19.60 -19.23 26.14
N ARG A 67 20.17 -18.86 24.98
CA ARG A 67 20.01 -19.62 23.74
C ARG A 67 20.49 -21.06 23.89
N ARG A 68 21.68 -21.28 24.45
CA ARG A 68 22.23 -22.62 24.68
C ARG A 68 21.35 -23.43 25.64
N LEU A 69 20.83 -22.79 26.68
CA LEU A 69 19.90 -23.44 27.63
C LEU A 69 18.59 -23.86 26.95
N ILE A 70 17.99 -22.99 26.13
CA ILE A 70 16.78 -23.29 25.37
C ILE A 70 17.04 -24.45 24.39
N GLN A 71 18.14 -24.42 23.64
CA GLN A 71 18.49 -25.48 22.69
C GLN A 71 18.74 -26.83 23.39
N ALA A 72 19.41 -26.82 24.55
CA ALA A 72 19.61 -28.02 25.35
C ALA A 72 18.26 -28.57 25.84
N TRP A 73 17.37 -27.70 26.33
CA TRP A 73 16.03 -28.07 26.77
C TRP A 73 15.20 -28.65 25.62
N CYS A 74 15.22 -28.06 24.43
CA CYS A 74 14.54 -28.61 23.25
C CYS A 74 15.08 -30.01 22.89
N THR A 75 16.38 -30.23 23.02
CA THR A 75 17.01 -31.52 22.71
C THR A 75 16.55 -32.61 23.68
N VAL A 76 16.44 -32.29 24.97
CA VAL A 76 15.95 -33.22 26.01
C VAL A 76 14.48 -33.57 25.79
N ASN A 77 13.67 -32.62 25.30
CA ASN A 77 12.23 -32.79 25.11
C ASN A 77 11.83 -33.14 23.68
N ALA A 78 12.80 -33.49 22.81
CA ALA A 78 12.54 -33.78 21.40
C ALA A 78 11.60 -34.99 21.20
N SER A 79 11.70 -36.00 22.07
CA SER A 79 10.81 -37.18 22.08
C SER A 79 9.36 -36.85 22.41
N SER A 80 9.12 -35.69 23.03
CA SER A 80 7.80 -35.20 23.42
C SER A 80 7.22 -34.20 22.41
N GLY A 81 7.80 -34.12 21.21
CA GLY A 81 7.33 -33.25 20.12
C GLY A 81 7.88 -31.82 20.14
N VAL A 82 8.86 -31.51 21.01
CA VAL A 82 9.50 -30.18 21.02
C VAL A 82 10.52 -30.09 19.90
N GLU A 83 10.28 -29.20 18.94
CA GLU A 83 11.22 -28.95 17.85
C GLU A 83 12.49 -28.22 18.33
N ARG A 84 13.63 -28.58 17.72
CA ARG A 84 14.89 -27.91 18.01
C ARG A 84 14.91 -26.53 17.36
N VAL A 85 15.15 -25.50 18.18
CA VAL A 85 15.39 -24.14 17.69
C VAL A 85 16.72 -24.11 16.90
N PRO A 86 16.70 -23.76 15.60
CA PRO A 86 17.92 -23.65 14.81
C PRO A 86 18.80 -22.50 15.33
N THR A 87 20.11 -22.64 15.17
CA THR A 87 21.04 -21.55 15.49
C THR A 87 20.83 -20.41 14.50
N PRO A 88 20.55 -19.18 14.96
CA PRO A 88 20.47 -18.01 14.08
C PRO A 88 21.78 -17.88 13.28
N LYS A 89 21.67 -17.68 11.96
CA LYS A 89 22.85 -17.43 11.12
C LYS A 89 23.55 -16.16 11.60
N ALA A 90 24.88 -16.14 11.47
CA ALA A 90 25.65 -14.94 11.81
C ALA A 90 25.12 -13.74 11.01
N PRO A 91 24.97 -12.55 11.61
CA PRO A 91 24.56 -11.35 10.89
C PRO A 91 25.50 -11.09 9.71
N VAL A 92 24.96 -10.68 8.57
CA VAL A 92 25.79 -10.37 7.40
C VAL A 92 26.60 -9.11 7.67
N GLU A 93 27.91 -9.20 7.42
CA GLU A 93 28.83 -8.07 7.53
C GLU A 93 28.81 -7.22 6.26
N GLN A 94 28.98 -5.90 6.40
CA GLN A 94 29.03 -4.97 5.26
C GLN A 94 30.08 -5.36 4.22
N GLY A 95 31.24 -5.87 4.66
CA GLY A 95 32.30 -6.34 3.76
C GLY A 95 31.87 -7.50 2.85
N GLN A 96 30.93 -8.34 3.29
CA GLN A 96 30.36 -9.40 2.46
C GLN A 96 29.40 -8.82 1.40
N ILE A 97 28.63 -7.79 1.75
CA ILE A 97 27.70 -7.12 0.83
C ILE A 97 28.48 -6.39 -0.27
N VAL A 98 29.58 -5.71 0.07
CA VAL A 98 30.44 -5.04 -0.93
C VAL A 98 31.02 -6.04 -1.92
N LYS A 99 31.50 -7.20 -1.46
CA LYS A 99 31.99 -8.26 -2.36
C LYS A 99 30.90 -8.78 -3.30
N LEU A 100 29.69 -9.02 -2.77
CA LEU A 100 28.54 -9.43 -3.58
C LEU A 100 28.15 -8.34 -4.60
N LEU A 101 28.25 -7.07 -4.23
CA LEU A 101 27.98 -5.95 -5.11
C LEU A 101 29.01 -5.88 -6.26
N ASP A 102 30.29 -6.08 -5.96
CA ASP A 102 31.34 -6.11 -6.96
C ASP A 102 31.20 -7.31 -7.91
N GLU A 103 30.81 -8.49 -7.39
CA GLU A 103 30.43 -9.66 -8.20
C GLU A 103 29.19 -9.37 -9.06
N ALA A 104 28.22 -8.62 -8.55
CA ALA A 104 26.97 -8.31 -9.26
C ALA A 104 27.16 -7.32 -10.41
N LYS A 105 28.21 -6.48 -10.37
CA LYS A 105 28.56 -5.56 -11.47
C LYS A 105 29.04 -6.31 -12.72
N LEU A 106 29.46 -7.57 -12.58
CA LEU A 106 29.88 -8.42 -13.69
C LEU A 106 28.66 -9.10 -14.33
N PRO A 107 28.40 -8.95 -15.65
CA PRO A 107 27.20 -9.47 -16.30
C PRO A 107 26.95 -10.97 -16.06
N GLN A 108 28.02 -11.79 -16.11
CA GLN A 108 27.94 -13.25 -15.96
C GLN A 108 27.52 -13.72 -14.55
N SER A 109 27.71 -12.90 -13.52
CA SER A 109 27.41 -13.24 -12.12
C SER A 109 26.33 -12.33 -11.53
N GLN A 110 25.75 -11.43 -12.32
CA GLN A 110 24.77 -10.46 -11.84
C GLN A 110 23.54 -11.15 -11.23
N LEU A 111 22.90 -12.05 -11.98
CA LEU A 111 21.69 -12.72 -11.52
C LEU A 111 21.92 -13.56 -10.26
N SER A 112 22.99 -14.36 -10.23
CA SER A 112 23.31 -15.22 -9.08
C SER A 112 23.69 -14.40 -7.84
N SER A 113 24.38 -13.28 -8.01
CA SER A 113 24.76 -12.38 -6.91
C SER A 113 23.54 -11.64 -6.36
N LEU A 114 22.63 -11.17 -7.23
CA LEU A 114 21.38 -10.54 -6.83
C LEU A 114 20.46 -11.55 -6.11
N ALA A 115 20.33 -12.78 -6.61
CA ALA A 115 19.56 -13.83 -5.94
C ALA A 115 20.10 -14.13 -4.52
N ARG A 116 21.43 -14.16 -4.34
CA ARG A 116 22.06 -14.29 -3.02
C ARG A 116 21.77 -13.08 -2.13
N LEU A 117 21.82 -11.87 -2.69
CA LEU A 117 21.51 -10.64 -1.96
C LEU A 117 20.03 -10.60 -1.53
N ARG A 118 19.12 -11.05 -2.39
CA ARG A 118 17.70 -11.20 -2.05
C ARG A 118 17.47 -12.20 -0.92
N ALA A 119 18.18 -13.32 -0.91
CA ALA A 119 18.11 -14.28 0.19
C ALA A 119 18.54 -13.62 1.51
N ILE A 120 19.64 -12.86 1.52
CA ILE A 120 20.12 -12.10 2.68
C ILE A 120 19.06 -11.10 3.18
N VAL A 121 18.46 -10.32 2.29
CA VAL A 121 17.43 -9.32 2.60
C VAL A 121 16.15 -9.96 3.13
N SER A 122 15.83 -11.19 2.68
CA SER A 122 14.65 -11.92 3.12
C SER A 122 14.81 -12.57 4.50
N GLU A 123 16.04 -12.69 5.02
CA GLU A 123 16.32 -13.38 6.29
C GLU A 123 16.03 -12.56 7.55
N SER A 124 16.31 -11.25 7.56
CA SER A 124 16.10 -10.41 8.76
C SER A 124 16.06 -8.92 8.46
N GLU A 125 15.38 -8.13 9.31
CA GLU A 125 15.35 -6.66 9.17
C GLU A 125 16.70 -6.02 9.41
N ARG A 126 17.54 -6.60 10.27
CA ARG A 126 18.93 -6.17 10.45
C ARG A 126 19.73 -6.29 9.16
N ASN A 127 19.55 -7.38 8.41
CA ASN A 127 20.20 -7.54 7.10
C ASN A 127 19.70 -6.48 6.11
N LYS A 128 18.40 -6.16 6.09
CA LYS A 128 17.88 -5.12 5.19
C LYS A 128 18.52 -3.76 5.47
N ARG A 129 18.66 -3.36 6.74
CA ARG A 129 19.37 -2.13 7.11
C ARG A 129 20.85 -2.18 6.79
N CYS A 130 21.51 -3.32 6.97
CA CYS A 130 22.91 -3.48 6.63
C CYS A 130 23.13 -3.29 5.12
N VAL A 131 22.25 -3.87 4.30
CA VAL A 131 22.25 -3.73 2.83
C VAL A 131 21.94 -2.30 2.40
N GLU A 132 20.94 -1.65 3.00
CA GLU A 132 20.59 -0.25 2.71
C GLU A 132 21.71 0.72 3.10
N ALA A 133 22.33 0.54 4.27
CA ALA A 133 23.43 1.36 4.74
C ALA A 133 24.75 1.14 3.97
N THR A 134 24.85 0.08 3.17
CA THR A 134 26.05 -0.18 2.37
C THR A 134 26.07 0.75 1.16
N ALA A 135 27.08 1.61 1.11
CA ALA A 135 27.21 2.63 0.07
C ALA A 135 27.17 2.04 -1.35
N GLY A 136 26.37 2.67 -2.23
CA GLY A 136 26.26 2.33 -3.64
C GLY A 136 25.36 1.14 -3.97
N VAL A 137 24.83 0.40 -2.98
CA VAL A 137 23.90 -0.73 -3.25
C VAL A 137 22.61 -0.23 -3.88
N VAL A 138 21.98 0.80 -3.28
CA VAL A 138 20.71 1.36 -3.76
C VAL A 138 20.84 1.90 -5.19
N ASP A 139 21.92 2.62 -5.47
CA ASP A 139 22.18 3.20 -6.80
C ASP A 139 22.47 2.13 -7.84
N PHE A 140 23.21 1.08 -7.46
CA PHE A 140 23.44 -0.08 -8.31
C PHE A 140 22.12 -0.78 -8.67
N LEU A 141 21.28 -1.09 -7.68
CA LEU A 141 19.97 -1.71 -7.90
C LEU A 141 19.11 -0.84 -8.83
N ALA A 142 19.11 0.48 -8.61
CA ALA A 142 18.43 1.43 -9.47
C ALA A 142 18.95 1.40 -10.91
N SER A 143 20.27 1.35 -11.11
CA SER A 143 20.86 1.23 -12.44
C SER A 143 20.52 -0.09 -13.14
N VAL A 144 20.45 -1.20 -12.40
CA VAL A 144 20.03 -2.50 -12.96
C VAL A 144 18.59 -2.41 -13.45
N ILE A 145 17.70 -1.83 -12.64
CA ILE A 145 16.29 -1.61 -12.99
C ILE A 145 16.17 -0.72 -14.23
N ALA A 146 16.95 0.37 -14.31
CA ALA A 146 16.91 1.30 -15.43
C ALA A 146 17.46 0.70 -16.73
N ASN A 147 18.54 -0.09 -16.65
CA ASN A 147 19.17 -0.69 -17.82
C ASN A 147 18.34 -1.87 -18.37
N ASP A 148 17.90 -2.78 -17.48
CA ASP A 148 17.17 -3.97 -17.87
C ASP A 148 15.68 -3.67 -18.14
N GLY A 149 15.16 -2.54 -17.62
CA GLY A 149 13.85 -1.97 -17.93
C GLY A 149 13.59 -1.75 -19.43
N CYS A 150 14.65 -1.57 -20.22
CA CYS A 150 14.64 -1.40 -21.67
C CYS A 150 14.86 -2.71 -22.46
N SER A 151 15.35 -3.79 -21.83
CA SER A 151 15.97 -4.89 -22.57
C SER A 151 15.08 -6.10 -22.86
N SER A 152 13.91 -6.25 -22.20
CA SER A 152 13.07 -7.44 -22.40
C SER A 152 11.73 -7.15 -23.08
N ASN A 153 11.79 -7.04 -24.42
CA ASN A 153 10.73 -7.59 -25.27
C ASN A 153 10.98 -9.10 -25.46
N GLU A 154 11.09 -9.86 -24.36
CA GLU A 154 11.08 -11.32 -24.46
C GLU A 154 9.63 -11.75 -24.64
N GLU A 155 9.20 -11.71 -25.91
CA GLU A 155 8.08 -12.50 -26.38
C GLU A 155 8.45 -13.99 -26.28
N VAL A 156 7.62 -14.72 -25.52
CA VAL A 156 7.40 -16.18 -25.56
C VAL A 156 8.59 -17.06 -25.14
N ASP A 157 8.52 -17.63 -23.92
CA ASP A 157 8.91 -19.04 -23.72
C ASP A 157 8.20 -19.68 -22.52
N ASP A 158 7.93 -20.97 -22.66
CA ASP A 158 7.05 -21.81 -21.84
C ASP A 158 7.50 -21.95 -20.37
N GLY A 159 6.53 -21.81 -19.44
CA GLY A 159 6.40 -22.75 -18.33
C GLY A 159 7.48 -22.80 -17.24
N TRP A 160 8.21 -21.73 -16.94
CA TRP A 160 8.83 -21.48 -15.62
C TRP A 160 9.26 -20.01 -15.59
N GLU A 161 8.77 -19.18 -14.66
CA GLU A 161 9.15 -17.77 -14.56
C GLU A 161 10.68 -17.64 -14.38
N SER A 162 11.42 -17.42 -15.47
CA SER A 162 12.82 -17.03 -15.41
C SER A 162 12.89 -15.69 -14.70
N THR A 163 13.28 -15.70 -13.42
CA THR A 163 13.38 -14.48 -12.64
C THR A 163 14.59 -13.70 -13.14
N GLY A 164 14.36 -12.57 -13.81
CA GLY A 164 15.42 -11.76 -14.38
C GLY A 164 16.22 -10.99 -13.33
N ALA A 165 17.36 -10.42 -13.73
CA ALA A 165 18.15 -9.56 -12.85
C ALA A 165 17.35 -8.33 -12.40
N CYS A 166 16.51 -7.75 -13.27
CA CYS A 166 15.56 -6.70 -12.89
C CYS A 166 14.60 -7.13 -11.78
N ASP A 167 14.05 -8.34 -11.84
CA ASP A 167 13.05 -8.81 -10.88
C ASP A 167 13.65 -8.98 -9.48
N GLU A 168 14.87 -9.51 -9.43
CA GLU A 168 15.66 -9.59 -8.22
C GLU A 168 15.96 -8.18 -7.68
N ALA A 169 16.41 -7.26 -8.53
CA ALA A 169 16.71 -5.90 -8.13
C ALA A 169 15.47 -5.15 -7.61
N LEU A 170 14.31 -5.28 -8.27
CA LEU A 170 13.03 -4.71 -7.84
C LEU A 170 12.62 -5.24 -6.48
N HIS A 171 12.70 -6.56 -6.28
CA HIS A 171 12.35 -7.18 -5.02
C HIS A 171 13.25 -6.66 -3.89
N ILE A 172 14.56 -6.63 -4.12
CA ILE A 172 15.53 -6.15 -3.13
C ILE A 172 15.22 -4.71 -2.78
N LEU A 173 15.18 -3.82 -3.79
CA LEU A 173 14.99 -2.39 -3.60
C LEU A 173 13.67 -2.08 -2.86
N HIS A 174 12.58 -2.74 -3.21
CA HIS A 174 11.30 -2.60 -2.51
C HIS A 174 11.37 -3.04 -1.04
N SER A 175 12.18 -4.05 -0.75
CA SER A 175 12.27 -4.62 0.60
C SER A 175 13.13 -3.79 1.54
N LEU A 176 14.01 -2.92 1.01
CA LEU A 176 14.90 -2.09 1.81
C LEU A 176 14.12 -0.97 2.53
N PRO A 177 14.42 -0.67 3.80
CA PRO A 177 13.77 0.39 4.57
C PRO A 177 14.31 1.77 4.20
N ILE A 178 14.18 2.17 2.94
CA ILE A 178 14.66 3.45 2.42
C ILE A 178 13.79 4.58 2.99
N SER A 179 14.43 5.60 3.57
CA SER A 179 13.75 6.80 4.06
C SER A 179 13.12 7.63 2.92
N GLU A 180 12.16 8.49 3.24
CA GLU A 180 11.55 9.40 2.24
C GLU A 180 12.60 10.28 1.55
N GLY A 181 13.59 10.78 2.30
CA GLY A 181 14.73 11.53 1.75
C GLY A 181 15.58 10.68 0.80
N GLY A 182 15.88 9.42 1.18
CA GLY A 182 16.62 8.49 0.32
C GLY A 182 15.88 8.14 -0.98
N LEU A 183 14.54 8.02 -0.94
CA LEU A 183 13.72 7.83 -2.13
C LEU A 183 13.73 9.06 -3.04
N LEU A 184 13.67 10.26 -2.47
CA LEU A 184 13.77 11.50 -3.24
C LEU A 184 15.15 11.64 -3.90
N ASP A 185 16.22 11.34 -3.16
CA ASP A 185 17.59 11.32 -3.69
C ASP A 185 17.76 10.26 -4.79
N LEU A 186 17.07 9.13 -4.69
CA LEU A 186 17.08 8.09 -5.72
C LEU A 186 16.42 8.56 -7.02
N VAL A 187 15.23 9.15 -6.93
CA VAL A 187 14.50 9.64 -8.11
C VAL A 187 15.21 10.83 -8.76
N THR A 188 15.83 11.70 -7.96
CA THR A 188 16.57 12.85 -8.50
C THR A 188 17.88 12.45 -9.19
N ARG A 189 18.61 11.47 -8.64
CA ARG A 189 19.85 10.95 -9.25
C ARG A 189 19.59 10.07 -10.47
N HIS A 190 18.48 9.34 -10.47
CA HIS A 190 18.04 8.50 -11.59
C HIS A 190 16.77 9.08 -12.21
N ALA A 191 16.93 10.16 -12.99
CA ALA A 191 15.81 10.87 -13.60
C ALA A 191 14.88 9.99 -14.47
N GLY A 192 15.37 8.83 -14.95
CA GLY A 192 14.62 7.82 -15.72
C GLY A 192 13.93 6.73 -14.90
N MET A 193 13.95 6.80 -13.56
CA MET A 193 13.48 5.72 -12.68
C MET A 193 11.98 5.47 -12.83
N ILE A 194 11.19 6.54 -12.91
CA ILE A 194 9.73 6.44 -13.01
C ILE A 194 9.35 5.86 -14.38
N GLU A 195 10.02 6.30 -15.45
CA GLU A 195 9.84 5.78 -16.80
C GLU A 195 10.20 4.28 -16.83
N SER A 196 11.32 3.89 -16.22
CA SER A 196 11.74 2.48 -16.15
C SER A 196 10.75 1.61 -15.39
N LEU A 197 10.21 2.10 -14.27
CA LEU A 197 9.15 1.39 -13.55
C LEU A 197 7.87 1.32 -14.37
N THR A 198 7.57 2.36 -15.15
CA THR A 198 6.42 2.39 -16.07
C THR A 198 6.56 1.33 -17.17
N THR A 199 7.74 1.16 -17.78
CA THR A 199 7.96 0.11 -18.78
C THR A 199 7.84 -1.28 -18.18
N ILE A 200 8.29 -1.48 -16.94
CA ILE A 200 8.14 -2.75 -16.23
C ILE A 200 6.67 -3.11 -15.98
N LEU A 201 5.78 -2.12 -15.78
CA LEU A 201 4.35 -2.39 -15.59
C LEU A 201 3.68 -3.01 -16.83
N ARG A 202 4.28 -2.88 -18.03
CA ARG A 202 3.81 -3.48 -19.29
C ARG A 202 4.16 -4.96 -19.45
N ARG A 203 5.11 -5.46 -18.65
CA ARG A 203 5.58 -6.85 -18.76
C ARG A 203 4.47 -7.82 -18.38
N SER A 204 4.55 -9.05 -18.88
CA SER A 204 3.62 -10.13 -18.51
C SER A 204 3.77 -10.60 -17.06
N SER A 205 4.95 -10.42 -16.46
CA SER A 205 5.23 -10.87 -15.09
C SER A 205 4.47 -10.07 -14.04
N TYR A 206 3.47 -10.72 -13.43
CA TYR A 206 2.67 -10.13 -12.36
C TYR A 206 3.48 -9.76 -11.12
N ARG A 207 4.54 -10.52 -10.86
CA ARG A 207 5.43 -10.29 -9.73
C ARG A 207 6.19 -8.98 -9.88
N SER A 208 6.80 -8.75 -11.04
CA SER A 208 7.58 -7.55 -11.34
C SER A 208 6.68 -6.32 -11.34
N ARG A 209 5.49 -6.44 -11.93
CA ARG A 209 4.46 -5.39 -11.89
C ARG A 209 4.06 -5.02 -10.46
N ALA A 210 3.90 -6.01 -9.58
CA ALA A 210 3.54 -5.75 -8.18
C ALA A 210 4.63 -4.98 -7.43
N TYR A 211 5.90 -5.40 -7.53
CA TYR A 211 7.01 -4.68 -6.89
C TYR A 211 7.22 -3.28 -7.48
N ALA A 212 7.13 -3.14 -8.81
CA ALA A 212 7.22 -1.85 -9.47
C ALA A 212 6.11 -0.90 -9.01
N THR A 213 4.87 -1.40 -8.88
CA THR A 213 3.74 -0.61 -8.36
C THR A 213 3.97 -0.16 -6.92
N LEU A 214 4.52 -1.03 -6.07
CA LEU A 214 4.83 -0.70 -4.68
C LEU A 214 5.93 0.35 -4.56
N LEU A 215 6.97 0.27 -5.39
CA LEU A 215 8.03 1.29 -5.49
C LEU A 215 7.48 2.61 -6.01
N LEU A 216 6.71 2.59 -7.10
CA LEU A 216 6.06 3.78 -7.66
C LEU A 216 5.19 4.49 -6.61
N ARG A 217 4.40 3.74 -5.84
CA ARG A 217 3.61 4.30 -4.73
C ARG A 217 4.50 5.05 -3.73
N SER A 218 5.60 4.45 -3.30
CA SER A 218 6.51 5.05 -2.33
C SER A 218 7.23 6.29 -2.91
N MET A 219 7.67 6.22 -4.16
CA MET A 219 8.36 7.31 -4.84
C MET A 219 7.43 8.50 -5.14
N LEU A 220 6.22 8.26 -5.65
CA LEU A 220 5.26 9.32 -5.95
C LEU A 220 4.83 10.10 -4.69
N GLY A 221 4.83 9.42 -3.52
CA GLY A 221 4.51 10.06 -2.24
C GLY A 221 5.55 11.08 -1.76
N VAL A 222 6.80 11.04 -2.27
CA VAL A 222 7.87 11.96 -1.87
C VAL A 222 8.14 13.07 -2.89
N LEU A 223 7.48 13.03 -4.06
CA LEU A 223 7.70 14.00 -5.12
C LEU A 223 7.04 15.35 -4.82
N SER A 224 7.71 16.43 -5.23
CA SER A 224 7.13 17.76 -5.21
C SER A 224 6.05 17.93 -6.28
N GLN A 225 5.17 18.91 -6.11
CA GLN A 225 4.12 19.21 -7.09
C GLN A 225 4.68 19.52 -8.49
N GLU A 226 5.87 20.13 -8.57
CA GLU A 226 6.53 20.45 -9.84
C GLU A 226 6.99 19.19 -10.59
N GLN A 227 7.48 18.19 -9.86
CA GLN A 227 7.87 16.90 -10.43
C GLN A 227 6.64 16.11 -10.86
N LEU A 228 5.58 16.10 -10.06
CA LEU A 228 4.34 15.41 -10.39
C LEU A 228 3.69 15.93 -11.69
N ILE A 229 3.78 17.22 -11.98
CA ILE A 229 3.23 17.80 -13.23
C ILE A 229 3.92 17.24 -14.49
N LYS A 230 5.17 16.77 -14.37
CA LYS A 230 5.97 16.25 -15.48
C LYS A 230 5.68 14.77 -15.79
N LEU A 231 4.94 14.06 -14.95
CA LEU A 231 4.62 12.65 -15.16
C LEU A 231 3.91 12.42 -16.50
N ASP A 232 4.33 11.41 -17.25
CA ASP A 232 3.75 11.09 -18.55
C ASP A 232 2.38 10.42 -18.45
N GLU A 233 1.59 10.52 -19.52
CA GLU A 233 0.26 9.90 -19.61
C GLU A 233 0.33 8.37 -19.55
N GLU A 234 1.41 7.80 -20.08
CA GLU A 234 1.69 6.36 -20.08
C GLU A 234 1.69 5.76 -18.67
N LEU A 235 2.27 6.46 -17.68
CA LEU A 235 2.26 6.00 -16.29
C LEU A 235 0.84 5.82 -15.76
N PHE A 236 -0.10 6.71 -16.13
CA PHE A 236 -1.49 6.60 -15.71
C PHE A 236 -2.18 5.41 -16.38
N GLN A 237 -1.90 5.16 -17.66
CA GLN A 237 -2.42 3.98 -18.37
C GLN A 237 -1.99 2.68 -17.70
N GLU A 238 -0.70 2.58 -17.35
CA GLU A 238 -0.18 1.38 -16.69
C GLU A 238 -0.68 1.21 -15.26
N MET A 239 -0.80 2.28 -14.47
CA MET A 239 -1.43 2.21 -13.14
C MET A 239 -2.90 1.74 -13.23
N VAL A 240 -3.65 2.23 -14.23
CA VAL A 240 -5.04 1.81 -14.48
C VAL A 240 -5.10 0.35 -14.92
N SER A 241 -4.14 -0.10 -15.75
CA SER A 241 -3.98 -1.49 -16.16
C SER A 241 -3.77 -2.42 -14.95
N VAL A 242 -2.88 -2.05 -14.02
CA VAL A 242 -2.66 -2.83 -12.79
C VAL A 242 -3.92 -2.92 -11.92
N ILE A 243 -4.70 -1.84 -11.83
CA ILE A 243 -5.98 -1.84 -11.08
C ILE A 243 -6.99 -2.76 -11.77
N ARG A 244 -7.06 -2.74 -13.11
CA ARG A 244 -7.98 -3.55 -13.92
C ARG A 244 -7.68 -5.04 -13.78
N ASP A 245 -6.40 -5.41 -13.84
CA ASP A 245 -5.97 -6.81 -13.87
C ASP A 245 -6.10 -7.51 -12.51
N ARG A 246 -6.20 -6.74 -11.41
CA ARG A 246 -6.46 -7.25 -10.05
C ARG A 246 -5.54 -8.37 -9.60
N MET A 247 -4.25 -8.18 -9.83
CA MET A 247 -3.27 -9.24 -9.56
C MET A 247 -3.17 -9.67 -8.10
N SER A 248 -3.27 -8.71 -7.20
CA SER A 248 -3.35 -8.97 -5.76
C SER A 248 -3.92 -7.75 -5.08
N HIS A 249 -4.57 -7.94 -3.92
CA HIS A 249 -5.07 -6.83 -3.12
C HIS A 249 -3.95 -5.84 -2.74
N GLN A 250 -2.72 -6.31 -2.53
CA GLN A 250 -1.59 -5.44 -2.19
C GLN A 250 -1.19 -4.55 -3.38
N ALA A 251 -1.07 -5.13 -4.59
CA ALA A 251 -0.76 -4.38 -5.80
C ALA A 251 -1.88 -3.39 -6.14
N THR A 252 -3.15 -3.80 -6.06
CA THR A 252 -4.31 -2.92 -6.31
C THR A 252 -4.36 -1.76 -5.32
N LYS A 253 -4.17 -2.01 -4.01
CA LYS A 253 -4.09 -0.95 -3.00
C LYS A 253 -2.93 0.00 -3.30
N ALA A 254 -1.78 -0.52 -3.71
CA ALA A 254 -0.63 0.29 -4.04
C ALA A 254 -0.84 1.17 -5.29
N ALA A 255 -1.43 0.61 -6.36
CA ALA A 255 -1.76 1.36 -7.57
C ALA A 255 -2.80 2.45 -7.30
N LEU A 256 -3.83 2.18 -6.48
CA LEU A 256 -4.81 3.18 -6.08
C LEU A 256 -4.16 4.33 -5.29
N HIS A 257 -3.26 4.01 -4.36
CA HIS A 257 -2.50 5.02 -3.63
C HIS A 257 -1.61 5.85 -4.57
N ALA A 258 -0.86 5.20 -5.47
CA ALA A 258 -0.02 5.84 -6.47
C ALA A 258 -0.84 6.81 -7.34
N LEU A 259 -2.02 6.38 -7.81
CA LEU A 259 -2.93 7.22 -8.60
C LEU A 259 -3.42 8.45 -7.81
N ILE A 260 -3.73 8.29 -6.53
CA ILE A 260 -4.16 9.39 -5.66
C ILE A 260 -3.04 10.42 -5.48
N GLU A 261 -1.82 9.97 -5.16
CA GLU A 261 -0.64 10.83 -4.96
C GLU A 261 -0.20 11.51 -6.26
N ALA A 262 -0.41 10.85 -7.41
CA ALA A 262 -0.12 11.43 -8.72
C ALA A 262 -1.12 12.52 -9.16
N CYS A 263 -2.27 12.67 -8.49
CA CYS A 263 -3.38 13.54 -8.92
C CYS A 263 -3.69 14.80 -8.06
N PRO A 264 -2.70 15.55 -7.53
CA PRO A 264 -2.99 16.78 -6.80
C PRO A 264 -3.42 17.92 -7.73
N CYS A 265 -2.88 17.99 -8.95
CA CYS A 265 -3.16 19.04 -9.92
C CYS A 265 -4.20 18.61 -10.98
N ALA A 266 -4.83 19.58 -11.65
CA ALA A 266 -5.87 19.30 -12.65
C ALA A 266 -5.34 18.52 -13.86
N ARG A 267 -4.11 18.82 -14.33
CA ARG A 267 -3.51 18.18 -15.51
C ARG A 267 -3.40 16.66 -15.35
N ASN A 268 -2.93 16.20 -14.19
CA ASN A 268 -2.77 14.76 -13.93
C ASN A 268 -4.12 14.05 -13.75
N ARG A 269 -5.12 14.74 -13.19
CA ARG A 269 -6.49 14.21 -13.13
C ARG A 269 -7.03 13.95 -14.54
N ILE A 270 -6.81 14.86 -15.48
CA ILE A 270 -7.23 14.69 -16.87
C ILE A 270 -6.52 13.49 -17.51
N LYS A 271 -5.19 13.38 -17.35
CA LYS A 271 -4.42 12.21 -17.82
C LYS A 271 -4.96 10.89 -17.26
N ALA A 272 -5.23 10.84 -15.95
CA ALA A 272 -5.83 9.67 -15.31
C ALA A 272 -7.22 9.34 -15.86
N VAL A 273 -8.05 10.35 -16.11
CA VAL A 273 -9.38 10.16 -16.69
C VAL A 273 -9.27 9.64 -18.13
N ASN A 274 -8.40 10.22 -18.96
CA ASN A 274 -8.14 9.77 -20.34
C ASN A 274 -7.60 8.33 -20.40
N ALA A 275 -6.80 7.92 -19.41
CA ALA A 275 -6.35 6.55 -19.23
C ALA A 275 -7.47 5.56 -18.85
N GLY A 276 -8.72 6.03 -18.69
CA GLY A 276 -9.88 5.20 -18.37
C GLY A 276 -10.02 4.89 -16.88
N ALA A 277 -9.37 5.64 -15.99
CA ALA A 277 -9.40 5.37 -14.55
C ALA A 277 -10.84 5.36 -13.99
N VAL A 278 -11.69 6.32 -14.39
CA VAL A 278 -13.06 6.42 -13.85
C VAL A 278 -13.86 5.15 -14.13
N HIS A 279 -13.80 4.63 -15.35
CA HIS A 279 -14.49 3.39 -15.71
C HIS A 279 -13.98 2.20 -14.89
N VAL A 280 -12.65 1.99 -14.83
CA VAL A 280 -12.05 0.88 -14.06
C VAL A 280 -12.40 0.97 -12.57
N LEU A 281 -12.42 2.17 -11.99
CA LEU A 281 -12.80 2.38 -10.60
C LEU A 281 -14.29 2.09 -10.33
N ILE A 282 -15.17 2.32 -11.30
CA ILE A 282 -16.60 1.96 -11.18
C ILE A 282 -16.76 0.45 -11.18
N GLU A 283 -16.15 -0.25 -12.13
CA GLU A 283 -16.18 -1.72 -12.21
C GLU A 283 -15.60 -2.35 -10.95
N LEU A 284 -14.49 -1.81 -10.45
CA LEU A 284 -13.89 -2.27 -9.20
C LEU A 284 -14.85 -2.09 -8.00
N LEU A 285 -15.60 -0.99 -7.90
CA LEU A 285 -16.59 -0.83 -6.82
C LEU A 285 -17.80 -1.76 -6.94
N LEU A 286 -18.14 -2.22 -8.15
CA LEU A 286 -19.27 -3.12 -8.36
C LEU A 286 -18.96 -4.53 -7.81
N GLU A 287 -17.72 -4.97 -7.98
CA GLU A 287 -17.29 -6.33 -7.71
C GLU A 287 -16.54 -6.49 -6.38
N GLU A 288 -15.88 -5.44 -5.88
CA GLU A 288 -15.07 -5.54 -4.66
C GLU A 288 -15.86 -5.34 -3.36
N ASP A 289 -15.56 -6.23 -2.41
CA ASP A 289 -16.06 -6.19 -1.03
C ASP A 289 -14.98 -5.82 0.01
N ASP A 290 -13.69 -5.78 -0.36
CA ASP A 290 -12.63 -5.32 0.57
C ASP A 290 -12.88 -3.85 0.95
N ARG A 291 -13.13 -3.63 2.24
CA ARG A 291 -13.45 -2.32 2.81
C ARG A 291 -12.38 -1.28 2.47
N ARG A 292 -11.10 -1.64 2.52
CA ARG A 292 -10.00 -0.70 2.32
C ARG A 292 -9.82 -0.35 0.85
N ILE A 293 -10.02 -1.32 -0.06
CA ILE A 293 -10.03 -1.04 -1.51
C ILE A 293 -11.18 -0.09 -1.83
N CYS A 294 -12.41 -0.37 -1.36
CA CYS A 294 -13.55 0.52 -1.57
C CYS A 294 -13.31 1.96 -1.08
N GLU A 295 -12.68 2.13 0.10
CA GLU A 295 -12.28 3.45 0.60
C GLU A 295 -11.33 4.16 -0.37
N LEU A 296 -10.26 3.47 -0.80
CA LEU A 296 -9.27 4.05 -1.70
C LEU A 296 -9.86 4.39 -3.07
N VAL A 297 -10.72 3.55 -3.62
CA VAL A 297 -11.42 3.83 -4.87
C VAL A 297 -12.28 5.08 -4.77
N LEU A 298 -13.03 5.25 -3.67
CA LEU A 298 -13.83 6.46 -3.47
C LEU A 298 -12.96 7.70 -3.23
N VAL A 299 -11.78 7.57 -2.62
CA VAL A 299 -10.81 8.67 -2.52
C VAL A 299 -10.29 9.06 -3.91
N ALA A 300 -9.88 8.09 -4.73
CA ALA A 300 -9.42 8.32 -6.10
C ALA A 300 -10.54 8.96 -6.95
N MET A 301 -11.76 8.43 -6.88
CA MET A 301 -12.92 8.96 -7.58
C MET A 301 -13.25 10.41 -7.16
N ASP A 302 -13.20 10.75 -5.87
CA ASP A 302 -13.37 12.13 -5.36
C ASP A 302 -12.31 13.07 -5.94
N ARG A 303 -11.05 12.61 -6.05
CA ARG A 303 -9.96 13.38 -6.69
C ARG A 303 -10.23 13.62 -8.18
N LEU A 304 -10.59 12.58 -8.93
CA LEU A 304 -10.86 12.68 -10.38
C LEU A 304 -12.10 13.52 -10.68
N CYS A 305 -13.16 13.42 -9.87
CA CYS A 305 -14.35 14.30 -9.96
C CYS A 305 -14.05 15.78 -9.61
N GLY A 306 -12.81 16.10 -9.25
CA GLY A 306 -12.29 17.45 -9.14
C GLY A 306 -12.12 18.19 -10.49
N CYS A 307 -12.05 17.49 -11.62
CA CYS A 307 -12.06 18.08 -12.97
C CYS A 307 -13.39 17.82 -13.71
N ALA A 308 -13.63 18.49 -14.84
CA ALA A 308 -14.90 18.38 -15.57
C ALA A 308 -15.03 17.04 -16.29
N GLU A 309 -13.93 16.56 -16.86
CA GLU A 309 -13.76 15.31 -17.57
C GLU A 309 -14.08 14.13 -16.66
N GLY A 310 -13.52 14.10 -15.44
CA GLY A 310 -13.80 13.02 -14.48
C GLY A 310 -15.28 12.97 -14.05
N ARG A 311 -15.95 14.12 -13.95
CA ARG A 311 -17.40 14.16 -13.69
C ARG A 311 -18.21 13.69 -14.90
N ALA A 312 -17.80 14.09 -16.11
CA ALA A 312 -18.48 13.69 -17.34
C ALA A 312 -18.41 12.17 -17.53
N GLU A 313 -17.24 11.55 -17.33
CA GLU A 313 -17.07 10.10 -17.38
C GLU A 313 -17.91 9.38 -16.32
N LEU A 314 -17.91 9.86 -15.08
CA LEU A 314 -18.70 9.25 -14.00
C LEU A 314 -20.21 9.28 -14.31
N VAL A 315 -20.71 10.40 -14.85
CA VAL A 315 -22.13 10.56 -15.23
C VAL A 315 -22.47 9.81 -16.50
N GLY A 316 -21.52 9.70 -17.44
CA GLY A 316 -21.69 8.94 -18.68
C GLY A 316 -21.80 7.43 -18.45
N HIS A 317 -21.22 6.94 -17.36
CA HIS A 317 -21.27 5.52 -17.00
C HIS A 317 -22.59 5.14 -16.32
N ALA A 318 -23.31 4.15 -16.88
CA ALA A 318 -24.63 3.74 -16.38
C ALA A 318 -24.64 3.29 -14.90
N ALA A 319 -23.52 2.74 -14.41
CA ALA A 319 -23.38 2.33 -13.01
C ALA A 319 -22.73 3.39 -12.10
N GLY A 320 -22.28 4.54 -12.63
CA GLY A 320 -21.47 5.50 -11.89
C GLY A 320 -22.15 6.10 -10.67
N ILE A 321 -23.30 6.74 -10.87
CA ILE A 321 -24.10 7.29 -9.76
C ILE A 321 -24.68 6.19 -8.85
N PRO A 322 -25.26 5.09 -9.38
CA PRO A 322 -25.73 3.97 -8.56
C PRO A 322 -24.66 3.41 -7.62
N VAL A 323 -23.45 3.13 -8.10
CA VAL A 323 -22.42 2.46 -7.30
C VAL A 323 -21.88 3.38 -6.20
N VAL A 324 -21.62 4.66 -6.51
CA VAL A 324 -21.17 5.64 -5.52
C VAL A 324 -22.24 5.81 -4.44
N SER A 325 -23.50 5.94 -4.86
CA SER A 325 -24.65 5.99 -3.97
C SER A 325 -24.73 4.73 -3.10
N LYS A 326 -24.55 3.52 -3.66
CA LYS A 326 -24.64 2.24 -2.93
C LYS A 326 -23.65 2.14 -1.77
N LYS A 327 -22.46 2.73 -1.88
CA LYS A 327 -21.40 2.61 -0.86
C LYS A 327 -21.59 3.56 0.34
N ILE A 328 -22.49 4.55 0.26
CA ILE A 328 -22.86 5.43 1.40
C ILE A 328 -23.45 4.60 2.54
N LEU A 329 -22.91 4.77 3.75
CA LEU A 329 -23.28 4.07 5.00
C LEU A 329 -23.11 2.54 4.95
N ARG A 330 -22.45 1.99 3.93
CA ARG A 330 -22.27 0.52 3.77
C ARG A 330 -20.83 0.02 3.90
N VAL A 331 -19.84 0.90 3.73
CA VAL A 331 -18.41 0.52 3.76
C VAL A 331 -17.73 1.05 5.00
N SER A 332 -17.68 2.38 5.12
CA SER A 332 -17.10 3.08 6.27
C SER A 332 -17.53 4.54 6.29
N GLU A 333 -17.21 5.23 7.38
CA GLU A 333 -17.43 6.67 7.49
C GLU A 333 -16.64 7.46 6.44
N VAL A 334 -15.38 7.08 6.20
CA VAL A 334 -14.50 7.71 5.19
C VAL A 334 -15.08 7.51 3.79
N ALA A 335 -15.52 6.29 3.47
CA ALA A 335 -16.16 5.98 2.19
C ALA A 335 -17.45 6.82 2.00
N SER A 336 -18.27 6.95 3.05
CA SER A 336 -19.49 7.74 3.02
C SER A 336 -19.21 9.23 2.80
N GLU A 337 -18.21 9.78 3.48
CA GLU A 337 -17.75 11.16 3.29
C GLU A 337 -17.31 11.40 1.84
N ARG A 338 -16.49 10.51 1.26
CA ARG A 338 -16.03 10.62 -0.12
C ARG A 338 -17.17 10.49 -1.13
N ALA A 339 -18.06 9.52 -0.95
CA ALA A 339 -19.22 9.33 -1.81
C ALA A 339 -20.15 10.56 -1.82
N VAL A 340 -20.44 11.16 -0.66
CA VAL A 340 -21.24 12.40 -0.59
C VAL A 340 -20.52 13.57 -1.26
N ARG A 341 -19.19 13.67 -1.14
CA ARG A 341 -18.40 14.70 -1.85
C ARG A 341 -18.44 14.54 -3.38
N ILE A 342 -18.34 13.30 -3.87
CA ILE A 342 -18.48 12.99 -5.30
C ILE A 342 -19.86 13.43 -5.80
N LEU A 343 -20.93 12.99 -5.12
CA LEU A 343 -22.30 13.36 -5.48
C LEU A 343 -22.54 14.86 -5.40
N HIS A 344 -21.97 15.54 -4.40
CA HIS A 344 -22.02 17.00 -4.31
C HIS A 344 -21.32 17.68 -5.50
N SER A 345 -20.13 17.19 -5.89
CA SER A 345 -19.38 17.74 -7.02
C SER A 345 -20.17 17.63 -8.32
N VAL A 346 -20.78 16.47 -8.56
CA VAL A 346 -21.61 16.19 -9.73
C VAL A 346 -22.91 17.00 -9.70
N ALA A 347 -23.65 16.98 -8.60
CA ALA A 347 -24.91 17.71 -8.46
C ALA A 347 -24.73 19.24 -8.55
N ARG A 348 -23.56 19.77 -8.17
CA ARG A 348 -23.30 21.21 -8.25
C ARG A 348 -22.79 21.67 -9.61
N ARG A 349 -22.02 20.83 -10.32
CA ARG A 349 -21.24 21.26 -11.50
C ARG A 349 -21.60 20.54 -12.80
N SER A 350 -22.43 19.51 -12.74
CA SER A 350 -22.80 18.66 -13.88
C SER A 350 -24.30 18.30 -13.87
N ALA A 351 -25.12 19.04 -13.11
CA ALA A 351 -26.55 18.76 -13.01
C ALA A 351 -27.28 18.97 -14.34
N THR A 352 -27.97 17.92 -14.78
CA THR A 352 -28.93 17.95 -15.89
C THR A 352 -30.26 17.35 -15.40
N PRO A 353 -31.41 17.70 -16.00
CA PRO A 353 -32.69 17.12 -15.58
C PRO A 353 -32.69 15.59 -15.58
N ARG A 354 -32.07 14.98 -16.59
CA ARG A 354 -31.91 13.52 -16.71
C ARG A 354 -31.13 12.93 -15.54
N LEU A 355 -29.98 13.52 -15.22
CA LEU A 355 -29.15 13.08 -14.10
C LEU A 355 -29.88 13.21 -12.76
N LEU A 356 -30.59 14.33 -12.53
CA LEU A 356 -31.34 14.53 -11.28
C LEU A 356 -32.48 13.51 -11.12
N GLN A 357 -33.12 13.13 -12.23
CA GLN A 357 -34.12 12.07 -12.25
C GLN A 357 -33.49 10.70 -11.96
N GLU A 358 -32.35 10.40 -12.57
CA GLU A 358 -31.60 9.16 -12.31
C GLU A 358 -31.18 9.08 -10.83
N MET A 359 -30.60 10.14 -10.27
CA MET A 359 -30.23 10.24 -8.86
C MET A 359 -31.41 9.94 -7.93
N MET A 360 -32.61 10.40 -8.28
CA MET A 360 -33.84 10.10 -7.55
C MET A 360 -34.21 8.61 -7.67
N GLN A 361 -34.19 8.04 -8.87
CA GLN A 361 -34.53 6.63 -9.12
C GLN A 361 -33.59 5.65 -8.42
N VAL A 362 -32.29 5.95 -8.38
CA VAL A 362 -31.26 5.07 -7.77
C VAL A 362 -31.16 5.27 -6.25
N GLY A 363 -32.05 6.07 -5.67
CA GLY A 363 -32.18 6.27 -4.23
C GLY A 363 -31.13 7.18 -3.60
N VAL A 364 -30.51 8.11 -4.36
CA VAL A 364 -29.56 9.09 -3.79
C VAL A 364 -30.24 9.94 -2.73
N VAL A 365 -31.45 10.45 -3.02
CA VAL A 365 -32.20 11.33 -2.10
C VAL A 365 -32.38 10.67 -0.73
N SER A 366 -32.82 9.42 -0.70
CA SER A 366 -33.00 8.65 0.54
C SER A 366 -31.71 8.48 1.32
N LYS A 367 -30.59 8.17 0.63
CA LYS A 367 -29.30 7.99 1.30
C LYS A 367 -28.77 9.31 1.87
N LEU A 368 -28.94 10.43 1.17
CA LEU A 368 -28.57 11.75 1.69
C LEU A 368 -29.40 12.11 2.92
N CYS A 369 -30.69 11.82 2.93
CA CYS A 369 -31.53 12.03 4.11
C CYS A 369 -31.10 11.14 5.29
N LEU A 370 -30.75 9.87 5.06
CA LEU A 370 -30.20 8.99 6.09
C LEU A 370 -28.87 9.52 6.66
N VAL A 371 -28.00 10.07 5.82
CA VAL A 371 -26.75 10.72 6.28
C VAL A 371 -27.02 11.90 7.23
N LEU A 372 -28.17 12.59 7.10
CA LEU A 372 -28.54 13.66 8.04
C LEU A 372 -29.04 13.14 9.39
N GLN A 373 -29.60 11.92 9.43
CA GLN A 373 -30.16 11.31 10.63
C GLN A 373 -29.13 10.53 11.44
N VAL A 374 -28.18 9.89 10.76
CA VAL A 374 -27.10 9.12 11.41
C VAL A 374 -26.01 10.09 11.87
N ASP A 375 -25.31 9.74 12.96
CA ASP A 375 -24.17 10.52 13.42
C ASP A 375 -23.01 10.44 12.41
N SER A 376 -22.97 11.44 11.53
CA SER A 376 -21.99 11.63 10.47
C SER A 376 -21.25 12.96 10.69
N LYS A 377 -20.01 13.08 10.22
CA LYS A 377 -19.24 14.34 10.33
C LYS A 377 -20.03 15.55 9.86
N ALA A 378 -19.86 16.67 10.57
CA ALA A 378 -20.59 17.91 10.29
C ALA A 378 -20.48 18.36 8.83
N LYS A 379 -19.27 18.33 8.24
CA LYS A 379 -19.03 18.69 6.83
C LYS A 379 -19.76 17.78 5.84
N THR A 380 -19.91 16.49 6.16
CA THR A 380 -20.64 15.54 5.32
C THR A 380 -22.13 15.84 5.35
N ARG A 381 -22.68 16.11 6.54
CA ARG A 381 -24.09 16.52 6.70
C ARG A 381 -24.38 17.84 5.99
N GLU A 382 -23.49 18.82 6.09
CA GLU A 382 -23.60 20.11 5.39
C GLU A 382 -23.70 19.91 3.88
N LYS A 383 -22.80 19.12 3.27
CA LYS A 383 -22.85 18.82 1.84
C LYS A 383 -24.12 18.07 1.43
N ALA A 384 -24.58 17.12 2.25
CA ALA A 384 -25.84 16.43 1.99
C ALA A 384 -27.02 17.41 1.99
N LYS A 385 -27.07 18.36 2.94
CA LYS A 385 -28.07 19.44 2.98
C LYS A 385 -27.98 20.35 1.75
N GLU A 386 -26.78 20.75 1.34
CA GLU A 386 -26.55 21.57 0.15
C GLU A 386 -27.12 20.90 -1.10
N ILE A 387 -26.84 19.60 -1.31
CA ILE A 387 -27.36 18.84 -2.46
C ILE A 387 -28.90 18.84 -2.46
N LEU A 388 -29.52 18.49 -1.32
CA LEU A 388 -30.98 18.42 -1.18
C LEU A 388 -31.65 19.79 -1.38
N SER A 389 -31.03 20.86 -0.89
CA SER A 389 -31.51 22.23 -1.07
C SER A 389 -31.45 22.68 -2.53
N MET A 390 -30.29 22.48 -3.19
CA MET A 390 -30.05 22.90 -4.58
C MET A 390 -31.10 22.34 -5.55
N HIS A 391 -31.49 21.09 -5.37
CA HIS A 391 -32.37 20.37 -6.31
C HIS A 391 -33.76 20.14 -5.74
N SER A 392 -34.15 20.96 -4.76
CA SER A 392 -35.36 20.74 -3.98
C SER A 392 -36.63 20.63 -4.84
N ARG A 393 -36.72 21.48 -5.87
CA ARG A 393 -37.88 21.50 -6.79
C ARG A 393 -38.07 20.20 -7.55
N VAL A 394 -36.98 19.52 -7.94
CA VAL A 394 -37.02 18.29 -8.74
C VAL A 394 -37.33 17.07 -7.86
N TRP A 395 -36.84 17.07 -6.62
CA TRP A 395 -36.95 15.91 -5.73
C TRP A 395 -38.15 15.95 -4.78
N ARG A 396 -38.92 17.05 -4.71
CA ARG A 396 -40.15 17.18 -3.91
C ARG A 396 -41.16 16.05 -4.13
N SER A 397 -41.23 15.48 -5.33
CA SER A 397 -42.16 14.39 -5.69
C SER A 397 -41.57 13.00 -5.49
N SER A 398 -40.35 12.88 -4.95
CA SER A 398 -39.74 11.58 -4.68
C SER A 398 -40.56 10.81 -3.66
N ALA A 399 -41.12 9.67 -4.06
CA ALA A 399 -41.87 8.76 -3.17
C ALA A 399 -41.03 8.28 -1.97
N CYS A 400 -39.70 8.40 -2.07
CA CYS A 400 -38.77 7.98 -1.05
C CYS A 400 -38.50 9.07 0.02
N LEU A 401 -39.09 10.27 -0.13
CA LEU A 401 -39.22 11.25 0.95
C LEU A 401 -40.37 10.79 1.86
N SER A 402 -40.12 9.81 2.73
CA SER A 402 -41.05 9.49 3.83
C SER A 402 -41.42 10.77 4.60
N PRO A 403 -42.60 10.86 5.24
CA PRO A 403 -43.04 12.07 5.96
C PRO A 403 -42.01 12.61 6.98
N GLN A 404 -41.26 11.70 7.62
CA GLN A 404 -40.13 11.99 8.51
C GLN A 404 -38.96 12.75 7.85
N PHE A 405 -38.74 12.56 6.54
CA PHE A 405 -37.69 13.22 5.77
C PHE A 405 -38.13 14.56 5.19
N GLN A 406 -39.45 14.81 5.08
CA GLN A 406 -39.98 16.13 4.72
C GLN A 406 -39.66 17.18 5.80
N VAL A 407 -39.62 16.78 7.07
CA VAL A 407 -39.23 17.66 8.20
C VAL A 407 -37.75 18.06 8.16
N SER A 408 -36.89 17.16 7.65
CA SER A 408 -35.45 17.40 7.49
C SER A 408 -35.10 18.12 6.18
N TYR A 409 -36.08 18.29 5.30
CA TYR A 409 -35.93 18.97 4.03
C TYR A 409 -36.01 20.48 4.26
N PRO A 410 -35.09 21.29 3.70
CA PRO A 410 -35.19 22.72 3.84
C PRO A 410 -36.49 23.22 3.17
N SER A 411 -37.42 23.70 3.99
CA SER A 411 -38.54 24.53 3.55
C SER A 411 -37.95 25.81 2.96
N SER A 412 -38.38 26.12 1.73
CA SER A 412 -37.82 27.17 0.87
C SER A 412 -37.79 28.55 1.53
#